data_AF-A0A497HRQ5-F1
#
_entry.id   AF-A0A497HRQ5-F1
#
_cell.length_a   1.000
_cell.length_b   1.000
_cell.length_c   1.000
_cell.angle_alpha   90.00
_cell.angle_beta   90.00
_cell.angle_gamma   90.00
#
_symmetry.space_group_name_H-M   'P 1'
#
loop_
_entity.id
_entity.type
_entity.pdbx_description
1 polymer ?
#
loop_
_entity_poly.entity_id
_entity_poly.type
_entity_poly.pdbx_seq_one_letter_code
_entity_poly.pdbx_strand_id
1 'polypeptide(L)'
;MPVEMPREAYSSLKGQWNGELLLDHLKRLKEKKGMLWVLGITSSDLYAPGLNFIFGIASLRGTEALISTYRLKEGAGEKEYLSRILKEALHELGHNMGLGHCENPSCVMHFSNTLADTDRKRDEYCYICRTSLPKWFSTESFRSFP
;
A
#
# COMPACT_ATOMS: atom_id res chain seq x y z
N MET A 1 -10.27 0.72 12.67
CA MET A 1 -10.10 1.54 13.88
C MET A 1 -9.51 2.88 13.45
N PRO A 2 -10.12 4.02 13.80
CA PRO A 2 -9.54 5.32 13.51
C PRO A 2 -8.26 5.56 14.32
N VAL A 3 -7.28 6.23 13.71
CA VAL A 3 -5.99 6.59 14.32
C VAL A 3 -5.74 8.06 14.01
N GLU A 4 -5.35 8.83 15.02
CA GLU A 4 -4.95 10.23 14.82
C GLU A 4 -3.56 10.28 14.18
N MET A 5 -3.43 11.05 13.10
CA MET A 5 -2.15 11.21 12.43
C MET A 5 -1.25 12.20 13.19
N PRO A 6 0.03 11.87 13.43
CA PRO A 6 0.98 12.75 14.10
C PRO A 6 1.16 14.07 13.35
N ARG A 7 0.98 15.21 14.03
CA ARG A 7 1.02 16.55 13.40
C ARG A 7 2.36 16.84 12.74
N GLU A 8 3.45 16.30 13.27
CA GLU A 8 4.80 16.42 12.73
C GLU A 8 4.96 15.78 11.33
N ALA A 9 4.06 14.88 10.94
CA ALA A 9 4.06 14.31 9.59
C ALA A 9 3.43 15.25 8.55
N TYR A 10 2.72 16.31 8.96
CA TYR A 10 2.09 17.24 8.03
C TYR A 10 3.07 18.32 7.57
N SER A 11 3.17 18.54 6.26
CA SER A 11 3.90 19.65 5.68
C SER A 11 2.94 20.75 5.23
N SER A 12 2.93 21.88 5.92
CA SER A 12 2.13 23.05 5.53
C SER A 12 2.54 23.64 4.18
N LEU A 13 3.83 23.54 3.83
CA LEU A 13 4.36 24.01 2.54
C LEU A 13 3.80 23.18 1.36
N LYS A 14 3.67 21.86 1.53
CA LYS A 14 3.17 20.96 0.49
C LYS A 14 1.65 20.78 0.52
N GLY A 15 1.03 20.99 1.69
CA GLY A 15 -0.36 20.57 1.92
C GLY A 15 -0.51 19.05 1.94
N GLN A 16 0.58 18.30 2.16
CA GLN A 16 0.64 16.84 2.09
C GLN A 16 1.24 16.26 3.38
N TRP A 17 0.99 14.97 3.62
CA TRP A 17 1.53 14.23 4.75
C TRP A 17 2.72 13.36 4.32
N ASN A 18 3.76 13.33 5.14
CA ASN A 18 4.94 12.51 4.91
C ASN A 18 4.60 11.03 5.20
N GLY A 19 4.62 10.20 4.17
CA GLY A 19 4.30 8.78 4.27
C GLY A 19 5.25 7.99 5.15
N GLU A 20 6.55 8.30 5.14
CA GLU A 20 7.55 7.61 5.97
C GLU A 20 7.29 7.84 7.46
N LEU A 21 7.02 9.09 7.87
CA LEU A 21 6.69 9.43 9.26
C LEU A 21 5.38 8.78 9.72
N LEU A 22 4.39 8.67 8.83
CA LEU A 22 3.13 7.99 9.12
C LEU A 22 3.30 6.46 9.20
N LEU A 23 4.13 5.87 8.35
CA LEU A 23 4.45 4.44 8.38
C LEU A 23 5.16 4.08 9.69
N ASP A 24 6.14 4.89 10.10
CA ASP A 24 6.82 4.73 11.39
C ASP A 24 5.86 4.85 12.58
N HIS A 25 4.89 5.76 12.50
CA HIS A 25 3.83 5.86 13.50
C HIS A 25 2.96 4.59 13.55
N LEU A 26 2.56 4.05 12.39
CA LEU A 26 1.81 2.80 12.30
C LEU A 26 2.59 1.62 12.87
N LYS A 27 3.90 1.54 12.60
CA LYS A 27 4.78 0.52 13.17
C LYS A 27 4.76 0.55 14.71
N ARG A 28 4.97 1.71 15.31
CA ARG A 28 4.93 1.88 16.79
C ARG A 28 3.55 1.53 17.36
N LEU A 29 2.47 1.92 16.68
CA LEU A 29 1.11 1.61 17.11
C LEU A 29 0.85 0.09 17.06
N LYS A 30 1.28 -0.56 15.99
CA LYS A 30 1.18 -2.02 15.79
C LYS A 30 1.90 -2.77 16.91
N GLU A 31 3.14 -2.39 17.23
CA GLU A 31 3.93 -2.94 18.33
C GLU A 31 3.25 -2.73 19.68
N LYS A 32 2.82 -1.50 19.98
CA LYS A 32 2.12 -1.16 21.24
C LYS A 32 0.83 -1.96 21.43
N LYS A 33 0.14 -2.32 20.35
CA LYS A 33 -1.11 -3.09 20.37
C LYS A 33 -0.93 -4.59 20.20
N GLY A 34 0.31 -5.08 20.06
CA GLY A 34 0.58 -6.50 19.84
C GLY A 34 0.01 -7.03 18.53
N MET A 35 -0.14 -6.19 17.51
CA MET A 35 -0.67 -6.57 16.21
C MET A 35 0.42 -7.25 15.36
N LEU A 36 0.05 -8.33 14.66
CA LEU A 36 0.97 -9.00 13.75
C LEU A 36 1.24 -8.14 12.51
N TRP A 37 0.18 -7.61 11.90
CA TRP A 37 0.20 -6.82 10.67
C TRP A 37 -0.70 -5.58 10.80
N VAL A 38 -0.36 -4.50 10.09
CA VAL A 38 -1.20 -3.30 9.98
C VAL A 38 -1.17 -2.75 8.55
N LEU A 39 -2.35 -2.42 8.03
CA LEU A 39 -2.53 -1.61 6.83
C LEU A 39 -3.27 -0.34 7.23
N GLY A 40 -2.59 0.80 7.18
CA GLY A 40 -3.20 2.11 7.31
C GLY A 40 -3.87 2.53 6.01
N ILE A 41 -5.02 3.17 6.12
CA ILE A 41 -5.72 3.77 4.98
C ILE A 41 -6.03 5.22 5.37
N THR A 42 -5.62 6.17 4.54
CA THR A 42 -5.90 7.60 4.75
C THR A 42 -6.56 8.21 3.53
N SER A 43 -7.42 9.19 3.75
CA SER A 43 -7.98 10.03 2.69
C SER A 43 -7.15 11.29 2.44
N SER A 44 -5.98 11.42 3.08
CA SER A 44 -5.07 12.56 2.92
C SER A 44 -3.99 12.30 1.89
N ASP A 45 -3.56 13.34 1.19
CA ASP A 45 -2.51 13.23 0.18
C ASP A 45 -1.15 12.94 0.82
N LEU A 46 -0.40 12.00 0.25
CA LEU A 46 0.87 11.53 0.79
C LEU A 46 2.03 11.89 -0.13
N TYR A 47 3.21 12.13 0.46
CA TYR A 47 4.47 12.23 -0.26
C TYR A 47 5.58 11.46 0.48
N ALA A 48 6.65 11.14 -0.25
CA ALA A 48 7.92 10.67 0.31
C ALA A 48 9.05 11.59 -0.20
N PRO A 49 10.19 11.68 0.51
CA PRO A 49 11.35 12.45 0.05
C PRO A 49 11.73 12.10 -1.40
N GLY A 50 11.90 13.12 -2.24
CA GLY A 50 12.24 12.95 -3.66
C GLY A 50 11.06 12.64 -4.59
N LEU A 51 9.84 12.45 -4.06
CA LEU A 51 8.62 12.22 -4.87
C LEU A 51 7.60 13.34 -4.65
N ASN A 52 6.85 13.67 -5.71
CA ASN A 52 5.77 14.66 -5.63
C ASN A 52 4.59 14.16 -4.81
N PHE A 53 4.27 12.88 -4.94
CA PHE A 53 3.28 12.17 -4.13
C PHE A 53 3.56 10.67 -4.19
N ILE A 54 2.87 9.92 -3.34
CA ILE A 54 2.82 8.45 -3.38
C ILE A 54 1.37 7.98 -3.20
N PHE A 55 1.04 6.83 -3.78
CA PHE A 55 -0.24 6.17 -3.50
C PHE A 55 -0.18 5.33 -2.22
N GLY A 56 0.99 4.83 -1.86
CA GLY A 56 1.22 4.08 -0.65
C GLY A 56 2.71 3.99 -0.31
N ILE A 57 2.99 3.41 0.84
CA ILE A 57 4.33 3.07 1.31
C ILE A 57 4.27 1.88 2.26
N ALA A 58 5.28 1.04 2.19
CA ALA A 58 5.43 -0.15 3.00
C ALA A 58 6.90 -0.42 3.32
N SER A 59 7.15 -1.08 4.44
CA SER A 59 8.47 -1.59 4.79
C SER A 59 8.72 -2.89 4.02
N LEU A 60 9.78 -2.96 3.21
CA LEU A 60 10.16 -4.21 2.56
C LEU A 60 10.46 -5.29 3.62
N ARG A 61 9.78 -6.44 3.53
CA ARG A 61 9.82 -7.52 4.55
C ARG A 61 9.37 -7.07 5.95
N GLY A 62 8.62 -5.97 6.04
CA GLY A 62 7.98 -5.49 7.26
C GLY A 62 6.56 -6.03 7.41
N THR A 63 5.78 -5.41 8.29
CA THR A 63 4.40 -5.82 8.60
C THR A 63 3.45 -4.63 8.71
N GLU A 64 3.89 -3.48 8.22
CA GLU A 64 3.21 -2.19 8.24
C GLU A 64 3.19 -1.64 6.82
N ALA A 65 2.02 -1.21 6.39
CA ALA A 65 1.80 -0.59 5.10
C ALA A 65 0.82 0.57 5.28
N LEU A 66 0.87 1.55 4.39
CA LEU A 66 -0.03 2.70 4.35
C LEU A 66 -0.42 2.97 2.91
N ILE A 67 -1.72 3.15 2.65
CA ILE A 67 -2.22 3.64 1.37
C ILE A 67 -3.02 4.93 1.54
N SER A 68 -2.95 5.80 0.52
CA SER A 68 -3.78 6.98 0.36
C SER A 68 -4.83 6.77 -0.70
N THR A 69 -6.07 7.10 -0.35
CA THR A 69 -7.18 7.12 -1.31
C THR A 69 -7.37 8.50 -1.94
N TYR A 70 -6.61 9.52 -1.52
CA TYR A 70 -6.82 10.92 -1.90
C TYR A 70 -6.84 11.13 -3.42
N ARG A 71 -5.86 10.54 -4.12
CA ARG A 71 -5.72 10.64 -5.57
C ARG A 71 -6.45 9.52 -6.33
N LEU A 72 -6.69 8.38 -5.69
CA LEU A 72 -7.30 7.21 -6.35
C LEU A 72 -8.74 7.45 -6.84
N LYS A 73 -9.45 8.40 -6.23
CA LYS A 73 -10.82 8.79 -6.61
C LYS A 73 -10.90 9.66 -7.88
N GLU A 74 -9.80 10.24 -8.33
CA GLU A 74 -9.82 11.22 -9.41
C GLU A 74 -10.24 10.55 -10.74
N GLY A 75 -11.28 11.10 -11.36
CA GLY A 75 -11.83 10.59 -12.63
C GLY A 75 -12.48 9.20 -12.55
N ALA A 76 -12.59 8.59 -11.37
CA ALA A 76 -13.07 7.22 -11.20
C ALA A 76 -14.56 7.15 -10.83
N GLY A 77 -15.26 6.19 -11.43
CA GLY A 77 -16.50 5.65 -10.87
C GLY A 77 -16.23 4.77 -9.64
N GLU A 78 -17.27 4.41 -8.88
CA GLU A 78 -17.14 3.62 -7.65
C GLU A 78 -16.35 2.31 -7.85
N LYS A 79 -16.67 1.55 -8.91
CA LYS A 79 -15.99 0.29 -9.22
C LYS A 79 -14.49 0.48 -9.49
N GLU A 80 -14.14 1.53 -10.22
CA GLU A 80 -12.75 1.84 -10.57
C GLU A 80 -11.98 2.32 -9.34
N TYR A 81 -12.59 3.18 -8.53
CA TYR A 81 -12.02 3.65 -7.26
C TYR A 81 -11.72 2.48 -6.32
N LEU A 82 -12.66 1.56 -6.14
CA LEU A 82 -12.46 0.34 -5.33
C LEU A 82 -11.36 -0.56 -5.91
N SER A 83 -11.33 -0.72 -7.24
CA SER A 83 -10.27 -1.49 -7.91
C SER A 83 -8.88 -0.88 -7.68
N ARG A 84 -8.76 0.45 -7.78
CA ARG A 84 -7.50 1.17 -7.50
C ARG A 84 -7.06 0.99 -6.05
N ILE A 85 -7.97 1.10 -5.08
CA ILE A 85 -7.66 0.85 -3.67
C ILE A 85 -7.13 -0.57 -3.47
N LEU A 86 -7.81 -1.57 -4.05
CA LEU A 86 -7.39 -2.96 -3.95
C LEU A 86 -5.99 -3.18 -4.50
N LYS A 87 -5.70 -2.62 -5.68
CA LYS A 87 -4.40 -2.76 -6.35
C LYS A 87 -3.27 -2.14 -5.52
N GLU A 88 -3.45 -0.93 -4.99
CA GLU A 88 -2.44 -0.30 -4.15
C GLU A 88 -2.28 -1.03 -2.80
N ALA A 89 -3.38 -1.50 -2.19
CA ALA A 89 -3.28 -2.32 -0.98
C ALA A 89 -2.48 -3.61 -1.20
N LEU A 90 -2.75 -4.31 -2.31
CA LEU A 90 -2.02 -5.52 -2.69
C LEU A 90 -0.54 -5.22 -3.01
N HIS A 91 -0.25 -4.09 -3.66
CA HIS A 91 1.10 -3.65 -3.94
C HIS A 91 1.92 -3.48 -2.65
N GLU A 92 1.39 -2.69 -1.70
CA GLU A 92 2.08 -2.41 -0.44
C GLU A 92 2.20 -3.66 0.44
N LEU A 93 1.18 -4.52 0.47
CA LEU A 93 1.27 -5.81 1.16
C LEU A 93 2.30 -6.75 0.50
N GLY A 94 2.44 -6.69 -0.82
CA GLY A 94 3.49 -7.40 -1.56
C GLY A 94 4.88 -7.00 -1.10
N HIS A 95 5.13 -5.70 -0.87
CA HIS A 95 6.38 -5.23 -0.27
C HIS A 95 6.63 -5.80 1.13
N ASN A 96 5.61 -5.82 1.99
CA ASN A 96 5.72 -6.47 3.31
C ASN A 96 6.04 -7.97 3.20
N MET A 97 5.53 -8.63 2.16
CA MET A 97 5.84 -10.04 1.87
C MET A 97 7.21 -10.23 1.18
N GLY A 98 7.96 -9.16 0.95
CA GLY A 98 9.33 -9.20 0.45
C GLY A 98 9.45 -9.09 -1.07
N LEU A 99 8.37 -8.76 -1.78
CA LEU A 99 8.42 -8.48 -3.22
C LEU A 99 8.95 -7.06 -3.46
N GLY A 100 9.86 -6.92 -4.42
CA GLY A 100 10.21 -5.62 -4.99
C GLY A 100 9.25 -5.21 -6.10
N HIS A 101 9.51 -4.09 -6.75
CA HIS A 101 8.78 -3.69 -7.96
C HIS A 101 8.98 -4.72 -9.08
N CYS A 102 7.96 -4.85 -9.93
CA CYS A 102 7.96 -5.75 -11.08
C CYS A 102 7.95 -4.97 -12.40
N GLU A 103 8.78 -5.37 -13.35
CA GLU A 103 8.83 -4.77 -14.70
C GLU A 103 7.57 -5.08 -15.52
N ASN A 104 6.83 -6.13 -15.19
CA ASN A 104 5.59 -6.48 -15.88
C ASN A 104 4.49 -5.46 -15.55
N PRO A 105 4.03 -4.64 -16.51
CA PRO A 105 3.08 -3.55 -16.26
C PRO A 105 1.66 -4.03 -15.91
N SER A 106 1.35 -5.31 -16.12
CA SER A 106 0.09 -5.91 -15.68
C SER A 106 0.17 -6.52 -14.28
N CYS A 107 1.36 -6.65 -13.68
CA CYS A 107 1.51 -7.18 -12.33
C CYS A 107 1.09 -6.12 -11.30
N VAL A 108 0.42 -6.53 -10.22
CA VAL A 108 0.09 -5.62 -9.11
C VAL A 108 1.33 -4.98 -8.46
N MET A 109 2.49 -5.64 -8.54
CA MET A 109 3.79 -5.11 -8.09
C MET A 109 4.46 -4.13 -9.06
N HIS A 110 3.83 -3.78 -10.19
CA HIS A 110 4.35 -2.70 -11.03
C HIS A 110 4.29 -1.36 -10.28
N PHE A 111 5.35 -0.57 -10.38
CA PHE A 111 5.42 0.73 -9.73
C PHE A 111 4.46 1.71 -10.42
N SER A 112 3.61 2.39 -9.63
CA SER A 112 2.63 3.36 -10.13
C SER A 112 3.06 4.79 -9.79
N ASN A 113 3.38 5.58 -10.81
CA ASN A 113 3.59 7.03 -10.66
C ASN A 113 2.37 7.85 -11.07
N THR A 114 1.44 7.24 -11.79
CA THR A 114 0.22 7.86 -12.31
C THR A 114 -0.98 6.95 -12.10
N LEU A 115 -2.20 7.51 -12.18
CA LEU A 115 -3.42 6.70 -12.16
C LEU A 115 -3.49 5.74 -13.35
N ALA A 116 -2.99 6.17 -14.52
CA ALA A 116 -2.93 5.31 -15.70
C ALA A 116 -2.05 4.06 -15.48
N ASP A 117 -0.97 4.19 -14.71
CA ASP A 117 -0.15 3.04 -14.31
C ASP A 117 -0.98 2.09 -13.42
N THR A 118 -1.65 2.61 -12.39
CA THR A 118 -2.52 1.81 -11.51
C THR A 118 -3.67 1.14 -12.27
N ASP A 119 -4.28 1.82 -13.23
CA ASP A 119 -5.37 1.28 -14.05
C ASP A 119 -4.89 0.14 -14.96
N ARG A 120 -3.66 0.24 -15.46
CA ARG A 120 -3.03 -0.80 -16.29
C ARG A 120 -2.72 -2.10 -15.52
N LYS A 121 -2.42 -2.01 -14.22
CA LYS A 121 -2.16 -3.19 -13.37
C LYS A 121 -3.39 -4.08 -13.30
N ARG A 122 -3.19 -5.39 -13.17
CA ARG A 122 -4.22 -6.29 -12.61
C ARG A 122 -4.14 -6.23 -11.08
N ASP A 123 -5.20 -6.70 -10.42
CA ASP A 123 -5.25 -6.96 -8.98
C ASP A 123 -4.62 -8.33 -8.63
N GLU A 124 -3.67 -8.80 -9.43
CA GLU A 124 -3.03 -10.11 -9.31
C GLU A 124 -1.50 -9.99 -9.36
N TYR A 125 -0.83 -10.82 -8.58
CA TYR A 125 0.60 -11.06 -8.73
C TYR A 125 0.84 -11.88 -10.01
N CYS A 126 1.80 -11.47 -10.84
CA CYS A 126 2.24 -12.29 -11.96
C CYS A 126 2.86 -13.60 -11.47
N TYR A 127 3.06 -14.57 -12.37
CA TYR A 127 3.63 -15.87 -12.01
C TYR A 127 4.93 -15.76 -11.19
N ILE A 128 5.86 -14.87 -11.60
CA ILE A 128 7.15 -14.67 -10.93
C ILE A 128 6.97 -14.12 -9.51
N CYS A 129 6.16 -13.07 -9.34
CA CYS A 129 5.87 -12.51 -8.03
C CYS A 129 5.16 -13.52 -7.13
N ARG A 130 4.18 -14.25 -7.67
CA ARG A 130 3.41 -15.25 -6.94
C ARG A 130 4.28 -16.40 -6.43
N THR A 131 5.23 -16.89 -7.23
CA THR A 131 6.15 -17.96 -6.80
C THR A 131 7.24 -17.46 -5.86
N SER A 132 7.48 -16.15 -5.81
CA SER A 132 8.42 -15.50 -4.88
C SER A 132 7.79 -15.16 -3.52
N LEU A 133 6.46 -15.29 -3.39
CA LEU A 133 5.78 -15.07 -2.12
C LEU A 133 6.23 -16.08 -1.06
N PRO A 134 6.25 -15.69 0.22
CA PRO A 134 6.62 -16.61 1.30
C PRO A 134 5.72 -17.85 1.32
N LYS A 135 6.28 -19.02 1.63
CA LYS A 135 5.53 -20.29 1.65
C LYS A 135 4.35 -20.29 2.63
N TRP A 136 4.44 -19.54 3.72
CA TRP A 136 3.34 -19.37 4.68
C TRP A 136 2.15 -18.59 4.11
N PHE A 137 2.32 -17.94 2.96
CA PHE A 137 1.29 -17.22 2.22
C PHE A 137 0.67 -18.07 1.08
N SER A 138 0.90 -19.39 1.04
CA SER A 138 0.31 -20.22 -0.01
C SER A 138 -1.23 -20.24 0.09
N THR A 139 -1.89 -20.16 -1.06
CA THR A 139 -3.36 -20.16 -1.21
C THR A 139 -4.05 -21.41 -0.68
N GLU A 140 -3.30 -22.46 -0.33
CA GLU A 140 -3.84 -23.68 0.28
C GLU A 140 -4.30 -23.44 1.73
N SER A 141 -3.72 -22.46 2.43
CA SER A 141 -4.09 -22.14 3.82
C SER A 141 -5.42 -21.37 3.96
N PHE A 142 -6.00 -20.89 2.86
CA PHE A 142 -7.31 -20.22 2.86
C PHE A 142 -8.48 -21.15 2.50
N ARG A 143 -8.22 -22.41 2.13
CA ARG A 143 -9.27 -23.42 1.88
C ARG A 143 -9.77 -24.14 3.13
N SER A 144 -9.30 -23.73 4.31
CA SER A 144 -9.60 -24.37 5.58
C SER A 144 -10.03 -23.37 6.66
N PHE A 145 -10.88 -22.42 6.30
CA PHE A 145 -11.76 -21.77 7.26
C PHE A 145 -13.21 -22.17 6.92
N PRO A 146 -13.97 -22.72 7.88
CA PRO A 146 -15.36 -23.13 7.68
C PRO A 146 -16.30 -21.95 7.42
#